data_AF-A0A830EDG6-F1
#
_entry.id   AF-A0A830EDG6-F1
#
_cell.length_a   1.000
_cell.length_b   1.000
_cell.length_c   1.000
_cell.angle_alpha   90.00
_cell.angle_beta   90.00
_cell.angle_gamma   90.00
#
_symmetry.space_group_name_H-M   'P 1'
#
loop_
_entity.id
_entity.type
_entity.pdbx_description
1 polymer ?
#
loop_
_entity_poly.entity_id
_entity_poly.type
_entity_poly.pdbx_seq_one_letter_code
_entity_poly.pdbx_strand_id
1 'polypeptide(L)' 'MTLYECPRCGTQTATNDTCVGAFELPPTLYCVHDDTKEAVKMDVLSKADVREEVMVDA' A
#
# COMPACT_ATOMS: atom_id res chain seq x y z
N MET A 1 -5.49 3.38 -4.62
CA MET A 1 -5.23 1.97 -4.22
C MET A 1 -3.74 1.72 -4.36
N THR A 2 -3.09 1.12 -3.36
CA THR A 2 -1.63 0.92 -3.33
C THR A 2 -1.31 -0.57 -3.35
N LEU A 3 -0.47 -1.00 -4.29
CA LEU A 3 0.04 -2.37 -4.39
C LEU A 3 1.40 -2.47 -3.71
N TYR A 4 1.57 -3.48 -2.88
CA TYR A 4 2.79 -3.80 -2.15
C TYR A 4 3.32 -5.18 -2.55
N GLU A 5 4.63 -5.34 -2.55
CA GLU A 5 5.32 -6.61 -2.82
C GLU A 5 6.40 -6.88 -1.76
N CYS A 6 6.50 -8.14 -1.34
CA CYS A 6 7.61 -8.58 -0.50
C CYS A 6 8.85 -8.80 -1.37
N PRO A 7 9.97 -8.09 -1.15
CA PRO A 7 11.18 -8.24 -1.96
C PRO A 7 11.85 -9.62 -1.83
N ARG A 8 11.42 -10.42 -0.84
CA ARG A 8 12.00 -11.74 -0.57
C ARG A 8 11.28 -12.89 -1.26
N CYS A 9 9.94 -12.93 -1.18
CA CYS A 9 9.14 -14.04 -1.73
C CYS A 9 8.26 -13.64 -2.90
N GLY A 10 8.16 -12.35 -3.24
CA GLY A 10 7.28 -11.86 -4.30
C GLY A 10 5.79 -11.88 -3.93
N THR A 11 5.42 -12.15 -2.68
CA THR A 11 4.01 -12.07 -2.25
C THR A 11 3.52 -10.63 -2.39
N GLN A 12 2.37 -10.47 -3.04
CA GLN A 12 1.75 -9.17 -3.28
C GLN A 12 0.49 -8.98 -2.44
N THR A 13 0.25 -7.75 -1.99
CA THR A 13 -0.99 -7.37 -1.32
C THR A 13 -1.36 -5.94 -1.70
N ALA A 14 -2.64 -5.63 -1.75
CA ALA A 14 -3.12 -4.29 -2.11
C ALA A 14 -3.95 -3.72 -0.97
N THR A 15 -3.78 -2.42 -0.70
CA THR A 15 -4.62 -1.68 0.23
C THR A 15 -5.35 -0.57 -0.52
N ASN A 16 -6.66 -0.48 -0.30
CA ASN A 16 -7.36 0.78 -0.51
C ASN A 16 -7.02 1.65 0.70
N ASP A 17 -6.12 2.62 0.54
CA ASP A 17 -5.81 3.58 1.60
C ASP A 17 -7.13 4.16 2.14
N THR A 18 -7.59 3.69 3.31
CA THR A 18 -8.65 4.31 4.09
C THR A 18 -8.01 4.94 5.31
N CYS A 19 -7.04 5.82 5.08
CA CYS A 19 -6.49 6.65 6.14
C CYS A 19 -7.51 7.75 6.47
N VAL A 20 -8.50 7.41 7.30
CA VAL A 20 -9.44 8.39 7.85
C VAL A 20 -8.76 9.04 9.06
N GLY A 21 -8.19 10.25 8.88
CA GLY A 21 -7.52 10.99 9.94
C GLY A 21 -6.73 12.19 9.42
N ALA A 22 -6.22 13.03 10.33
CA ALA A 22 -5.50 14.27 10.00
C ALA A 22 -4.12 14.06 9.31
N PHE A 23 -3.68 12.82 9.19
CA PHE A 23 -2.43 12.45 8.54
C PHE A 23 -2.70 11.36 7.49
N GLU A 24 -2.62 11.73 6.22
CA GLU A 24 -2.67 10.80 5.08
C GLU A 24 -1.32 10.08 4.93
N LEU A 25 -0.97 9.28 5.94
CA LEU A 25 0.23 8.45 5.89
C LEU A 25 -0.14 7.06 5.39
N PRO A 26 0.43 6.59 4.27
CA PRO A 26 0.17 5.24 3.79
C PRO A 26 0.64 4.21 4.83
N PRO A 27 -0.05 3.07 4.97
CA PRO A 27 0.34 2.04 5.92
C PRO A 27 1.72 1.47 5.56
N THR A 28 2.49 1.13 6.59
CA THR A 28 3.70 0.33 6.44
C THR A 28 3.33 -1.14 6.61
N LEU A 29 3.53 -1.94 5.56
CA LEU A 29 3.22 -3.38 5.57
C LEU A 29 4.49 -4.23 5.74
N TYR A 30 4.32 -5.37 6.40
CA TYR A 30 5.37 -6.37 6.61
C TYR A 30 4.88 -7.76 6.19
N CYS A 31 5.73 -8.51 5.51
CA CYS A 31 5.54 -9.92 5.21
C CYS A 31 6.24 -10.77 6.28
N VAL A 32 5.49 -11.65 6.94
CA VAL A 32 6.03 -12.56 7.97
C VAL A 32 6.41 -13.88 7.32
N HIS A 33 7.66 -14.27 7.50
CA HIS A 33 8.22 -15.52 6.99
C HIS A 33 8.33 -16.52 8.14
N ASP A 34 7.47 -17.55 8.15
CA ASP A 34 7.41 -18.53 9.25
C ASP A 34 8.64 -19.43 9.35
N ASP A 35 9.29 -19.69 8.23
CA ASP A 35 10.50 -20.49 8.09
C ASP A 35 11.73 -19.80 8.67
N THR A 36 11.84 -18.48 8.50
CA THR A 36 12.97 -17.70 9.01
C THR A 36 12.65 -16.86 10.25
N LYS A 37 11.38 -16.81 10.65
CA LYS A 37 10.86 -15.99 11.77
C LYS A 37 11.18 -14.50 11.62
N GLU A 38 11.29 -14.03 10.38
CA GLU A 38 11.60 -12.63 10.07
C GLU A 38 10.36 -11.90 9.52
N ALA A 39 10.22 -10.63 9.91
CA ALA A 39 9.26 -9.70 9.33
C ALA A 39 9.99 -8.78 8.35
N VAL A 40 9.71 -8.93 7.05
CA VAL A 40 10.33 -8.16 5.97
C VAL A 40 9.40 -7.02 5.59
N LYS A 41 9.89 -5.78 5.58
CA LYS A 41 9.12 -4.63 5.11
C LYS A 41 8.79 -4.82 3.62
N MET A 42 7.53 -4.61 3.25
CA MET A 42 7.10 -4.68 1.87
C MET A 42 7.37 -3.36 1.14
N ASP A 43 7.68 -3.46 -0.14
CA ASP A 43 7.93 -2.33 -1.03
C ASP A 43 6.65 -1.92 -1.75
N VAL A 44 6.53 -0.63 -2.09
CA VAL A 44 5.41 -0.12 -2.89
C VAL A 44 5.72 -0.37 -4.36
N LEU A 45 4.92 -1.21 -4.99
CA LEU A 45 5.04 -1.56 -6.40
C LEU A 45 4.33 -0.53 -7.29
N SER A 46 3.13 -0.11 -6.89
CA SER A 46 2.35 0.89 -7.61
C SER A 46 1.37 1.62 -6.70
N LYS A 47 1.06 2.87 -7.06
CA LYS A 47 -0.01 3.67 -6.45
C LYS A 47 -0.96 4.10 -7.56
N ALA A 48 -2.22 3.67 -7.46
CA ALA A 48 -3.30 4.23 -8.25
C ALA A 48 -3.75 5.53 -7.57
N ASP A 49 -3.28 6.66 -8.10
CA ASP A 49 -3.82 7.99 -7.82
C ASP A 49 -5.22 8.06 -8.45
N VAL A 50 -6.25 8.02 -7.61
CA VAL A 50 -7.59 8.40 -8.05
C VAL A 50 -7.58 9.93 -8.11
N ARG A 51 -7.31 10.51 -9.28
CA ARG A 51 -7.50 11.96 -9.47
C ARG A 51 -9.00 12.23 -9.38
N GLU A 52 -9.43 12.93 -8.33
CA GLU A 52 -10.77 13.51 -8.26
C GLU A 52 -10.89 14.53 -9.40
N GLU A 53 -11.61 14.18 -10.47
CA GLU A 53 -12.01 15.13 -11.49
C GLU A 53 -13.10 16.02 -10.89
N VAL A 54 -12.72 17.20 -10.41
CA VAL A 54 -13.68 18.26 -10.07
C VAL A 54 -14.33 18.72 -11.37
N MET A 55 -15.55 18.23 -11.64
CA MET A 55 -16.40 18.81 -12.68
C MET A 55 -16.87 20.17 -12.18
N VAL A 56 -16.30 21.25 -12.74
CA VAL A 56 -16.80 22.61 -12.53
C VAL A 56 -17.93 22.80 -13.53
N ASP A 57 -19.18 22.72 -13.07
CA ASP A 57 -20.33 23.13 -13.87
C ASP A 57 -20.19 24.64 -14.18
N ALA A 58 -20.29 24.98 -15.47
CA ALA A 58 -20.13 26.33 -16.02
C ALA A 58 -21.37 27.22 -15.82
#